data_AF-A0A1G6XNV4-F1
#
_entry.id   AF-A0A1G6XNV4-F1
#
_cell.length_a   1.000
_cell.length_b   1.000
_cell.length_c   1.000
_cell.angle_alpha   90.00
_cell.angle_beta   90.00
_cell.angle_gamma   90.00
#
_symmetry.space_group_name_H-M   'P 1'
#
loop_
_entity.id
_entity.type
_entity.pdbx_description
1 polymer ?
#
loop_
_entity_poly.entity_id
_entity_poly.type
_entity_poly.pdbx_seq_one_letter_code
_entity_poly.pdbx_strand_id
1 'polypeptide(L)'
;MSGDHDFRIRPGRIRSTSAQRARPFIAQALAAAQRAGGAVSRNGEIGPNHRSRFGRGQRASVQANRLITSRSRGAVVKARVVRHGGRSAPLATHLSYLRREGVTRDGEKARLFGPSTDDADRQAFAARCEDDRHHFRFIVSPDDALEMSDLKTFARDLVGQMEKDLGTRS
;
A
#
# COMPACT_ATOMS: atom_id res chain seq x y z
N MET A 1 46.50 29.71 3.11
CA MET A 1 45.20 29.68 2.42
C MET A 1 44.21 28.94 3.31
N SER A 2 43.20 29.62 3.85
CA SER A 2 42.00 28.96 4.38
C SER A 2 40.85 29.97 4.30
N GLY A 3 39.95 29.75 3.33
CA GLY A 3 38.77 30.58 3.11
C GLY A 3 37.61 30.03 3.91
N ASP A 4 37.29 30.68 5.03
CA ASP A 4 36.13 30.38 5.83
C ASP A 4 34.89 30.93 5.11
N HIS A 5 34.15 30.06 4.42
CA HIS A 5 32.92 30.46 3.72
C HIS A 5 31.76 30.50 4.72
N ASP A 6 31.52 31.70 5.26
CA ASP A 6 30.43 32.04 6.16
C ASP A 6 29.06 31.74 5.50
N PHE A 7 28.48 30.57 5.83
CA PHE A 7 27.27 30.05 5.20
C PHE A 7 26.03 30.76 5.76
N ARG A 8 25.60 31.83 5.10
CA ARG A 8 24.42 32.61 5.49
C ARG A 8 23.15 32.07 4.83
N ILE A 9 22.36 31.33 5.61
CA ILE A 9 21.02 30.88 5.21
C ILE A 9 20.11 32.11 5.06
N ARG A 10 19.57 32.32 3.86
CA ARG A 10 18.46 33.26 3.61
C ARG A 10 17.18 32.47 3.40
N PRO A 11 16.39 32.20 4.47
CA PRO A 11 15.08 31.59 4.28
C PRO A 11 14.22 32.52 3.43
N GLY A 12 13.74 32.02 2.30
CA GLY A 12 12.82 32.77 1.43
C GLY A 12 11.51 33.11 2.14
N ARG A 13 10.75 34.07 1.60
CA ARG A 13 9.45 34.49 2.12
C ARG A 13 8.54 33.26 2.30
N ILE A 14 8.14 32.98 3.54
CA ILE A 14 7.14 31.95 3.85
C ILE A 14 5.86 32.35 3.11
N ARG A 15 5.53 31.63 2.03
CA ARG A 15 4.21 31.74 1.41
C ARG A 15 3.21 31.26 2.45
N SER A 16 2.14 32.03 2.68
CA SER A 16 1.02 31.54 3.47
C SER A 16 0.58 30.21 2.86
N THR A 17 0.75 29.13 3.61
CA THR A 17 0.22 27.85 3.20
C THR A 17 -1.29 28.04 3.11
N SER A 18 -1.92 27.52 2.05
CA SER A 18 -3.37 27.58 1.87
C SER A 18 -4.17 27.02 3.07
N ALA A 19 -3.48 26.38 4.02
CA ALA A 19 -3.96 25.98 5.34
C ALA A 19 -4.47 27.13 6.23
N GLN A 20 -4.05 28.38 6.02
CA GLN A 20 -4.56 29.53 6.79
C GLN A 20 -5.89 30.11 6.27
N ARG A 21 -6.39 29.67 5.10
CA ARG A 21 -7.72 30.07 4.66
C ARG A 21 -8.74 29.27 5.47
N ALA A 22 -9.45 29.93 6.37
CA ALA A 22 -10.59 29.33 7.06
C ALA A 22 -11.49 28.67 6.01
N ARG A 23 -11.72 27.36 6.16
CA ARG A 23 -12.57 26.61 5.24
C ARG A 23 -13.92 27.34 5.14
N PRO A 24 -14.48 27.54 3.93
CA PRO A 24 -15.80 28.14 3.80
C PRO A 24 -16.78 27.36 4.66
N PHE A 25 -17.76 28.05 5.27
CA PHE A 25 -18.70 27.46 6.23
C PHE A 25 -19.33 26.16 5.71
N ILE A 26 -19.65 26.10 4.41
CA ILE A 26 -20.16 24.89 3.74
C ILE A 26 -19.21 23.69 3.91
N ALA A 27 -17.91 23.88 3.73
CA ALA A 27 -16.93 22.80 3.92
C ALA A 27 -16.80 22.36 5.39
N GLN A 28 -17.05 23.27 6.35
CA GLN A 28 -17.10 22.93 7.77
C GLN A 28 -18.38 22.17 8.12
N ALA A 29 -19.53 22.62 7.61
CA ALA A 29 -20.83 21.98 7.79
C ALA A 29 -20.86 20.58 7.17
N LEU A 30 -20.33 20.40 5.95
CA LEU A 30 -20.19 19.09 5.31
C LEU A 30 -19.27 18.16 6.10
N ALA A 31 -18.16 18.67 6.64
CA ALA A 31 -17.27 17.88 7.49
C ALA A 31 -17.93 17.48 8.83
N ALA A 32 -18.68 18.39 9.45
CA ALA A 32 -19.44 18.10 10.67
C ALA A 32 -20.54 17.05 10.41
N ALA A 33 -21.28 17.18 9.31
CA ALA A 33 -22.27 16.19 8.89
C ALA A 33 -21.63 14.82 8.63
N GLN A 34 -20.44 14.75 8.01
CA GLN A 34 -19.71 13.49 7.83
C GLN A 34 -19.24 12.87 9.15
N ARG A 35 -18.81 13.68 10.12
CA ARG A 35 -18.39 13.21 11.47
C ARG A 35 -19.58 12.73 12.30
N ALA A 36 -20.73 13.39 12.17
CA ALA A 36 -22.00 12.99 12.78
C ALA A 36 -22.60 11.73 12.13
N GLY A 37 -21.91 11.15 11.15
CA GLY A 37 -22.29 9.87 10.55
C GLY A 37 -23.12 10.00 9.28
N GLY A 38 -23.18 11.17 8.63
CA GLY A 38 -23.72 11.36 7.28
C GLY A 38 -22.72 11.01 6.16
N ALA A 39 -23.20 10.89 4.93
CA ALA A 39 -22.35 10.82 3.72
C ALA A 39 -22.59 12.05 2.85
N VAL A 40 -21.53 12.59 2.26
CA VAL A 40 -21.61 13.70 1.30
C VAL A 40 -21.23 13.16 -0.06
N SER A 41 -22.12 13.28 -1.04
CA SER A 41 -21.86 12.85 -2.41
C SER A 41 -20.81 13.74 -3.08
N ARG A 42 -20.24 13.31 -4.22
CA ARG A 42 -19.35 14.18 -5.00
C ARG A 42 -20.05 15.44 -5.53
N ASN A 43 -21.39 15.44 -5.53
CA ASN A 43 -22.23 16.55 -5.95
C ASN A 43 -22.66 17.45 -4.77
N GLY A 44 -22.19 17.18 -3.55
CA GLY A 44 -22.47 18.02 -2.37
C GLY A 44 -23.78 17.70 -1.63
N GLU A 45 -24.48 16.64 -2.02
CA GLU A 45 -25.72 16.23 -1.37
C GLU A 45 -25.44 15.46 -0.08
N ILE A 46 -26.23 15.75 0.96
CA ILE A 46 -26.18 15.07 2.26
C ILE A 46 -27.20 13.94 2.23
N GLY A 47 -26.71 12.71 2.24
CA GLY A 47 -27.55 11.53 2.30
C GLY A 47 -27.34 10.74 3.59
N PRO A 48 -28.31 9.88 3.97
CA PRO A 48 -28.07 8.86 4.98
C PRO A 48 -26.84 8.07 4.58
N ASN A 49 -25.97 7.88 5.57
CA ASN A 49 -24.71 7.21 5.35
C ASN A 49 -24.95 5.71 5.23
N HIS A 50 -25.28 5.27 4.03
CA HIS A 50 -25.20 3.87 3.62
C HIS A 50 -23.73 3.43 3.49
N ARG A 51 -22.79 4.02 4.26
CA ARG A 51 -21.55 3.33 4.62
C ARG A 51 -21.98 2.16 5.48
N SER A 52 -22.34 1.08 4.80
CA SER A 52 -22.04 -0.28 5.20
C SER A 52 -20.96 -0.27 6.29
N ARG A 53 -21.34 -0.39 7.56
CA ARG A 53 -20.39 -0.62 8.68
C ARG A 53 -19.59 -1.91 8.46
N PHE A 54 -20.11 -2.76 7.57
CA PHE A 54 -19.34 -3.61 6.69
C PHE A 54 -18.36 -2.80 5.83
N GLY A 55 -17.29 -2.28 6.44
CA GLY A 55 -16.02 -2.38 5.73
C GLY A 55 -15.87 -3.85 5.36
N ARG A 56 -15.53 -4.18 4.11
CA ARG A 56 -15.38 -5.58 3.65
C ARG A 56 -14.42 -6.43 4.53
N GLY A 57 -13.75 -5.84 5.51
CA GLY A 57 -12.95 -6.51 6.53
C GLY A 57 -13.57 -6.63 7.94
N GLN A 58 -14.68 -5.97 8.33
CA GLN A 58 -15.15 -6.05 9.74
C GLN A 58 -15.78 -7.41 10.06
N ARG A 59 -16.60 -7.96 9.15
CA ARG A 59 -17.10 -9.33 9.30
C ARG A 59 -15.96 -10.34 9.19
N ALA A 60 -15.04 -10.13 8.26
CA ALA A 60 -13.87 -10.99 8.09
C ALA A 60 -12.98 -10.97 9.35
N SER A 61 -12.76 -9.81 9.98
CA SER A 61 -11.97 -9.70 11.21
C SER A 61 -12.66 -10.32 12.41
N VAL A 62 -13.98 -10.17 12.54
CA VAL A 62 -14.77 -10.82 13.60
C VAL A 62 -14.81 -12.34 13.42
N GLN A 63 -14.91 -12.84 12.19
CA GLN A 63 -14.82 -14.27 11.90
C GLN A 63 -13.40 -14.80 12.11
N ALA A 64 -12.37 -14.06 11.68
CA ALA A 64 -10.97 -14.40 11.90
C ALA A 64 -10.64 -14.47 13.40
N ASN A 65 -11.17 -13.57 14.23
CA ASN A 65 -11.00 -13.62 15.69
C ASN A 65 -11.51 -14.92 16.33
N ARG A 66 -12.45 -15.66 15.69
CA ARG A 66 -12.87 -16.99 16.15
C ARG A 66 -11.91 -18.11 15.75
N LEU A 67 -11.09 -17.88 14.72
CA LEU A 67 -10.11 -18.81 14.18
C LEU A 67 -8.68 -18.51 14.68
N ILE A 68 -8.45 -17.33 15.26
CA ILE A 68 -7.19 -16.98 15.93
C ILE A 68 -7.15 -17.73 17.26
N THR A 69 -6.25 -18.69 17.34
CA THR A 69 -5.96 -19.48 18.54
C THR A 69 -4.56 -19.13 19.07
N SER A 70 -4.16 -19.67 20.21
CA SER A 70 -2.77 -19.56 20.70
C SER A 70 -1.73 -20.17 19.75
N ARG A 71 -2.15 -20.96 18.75
CA ARG A 71 -1.30 -21.53 17.69
C ARG A 71 -1.28 -20.69 16.41
N SER A 72 -2.03 -19.61 16.34
CA SER A 72 -2.07 -18.73 15.17
C SER A 72 -0.85 -17.84 15.14
N ARG A 73 -0.23 -17.72 13.95
CA ARG A 73 0.90 -16.82 13.70
C ARG A 73 0.38 -15.46 13.25
N GLY A 74 0.94 -14.39 13.79
CA GLY A 74 0.60 -13.02 13.43
C GLY A 74 1.48 -12.48 12.30
N ALA A 75 0.98 -11.45 11.61
CA ALA A 75 1.78 -10.69 10.67
C ALA A 75 1.28 -9.24 10.58
N VAL A 76 2.22 -8.31 10.43
CA VAL A 76 1.91 -6.93 10.06
C VAL A 76 1.87 -6.83 8.54
N VAL A 77 0.76 -6.33 8.01
CA VAL A 77 0.57 -6.13 6.56
C VAL A 77 0.46 -4.64 6.24
N LYS A 78 1.36 -4.14 5.39
CA LYS A 78 1.21 -2.83 4.75
C LYS A 78 0.70 -3.03 3.34
N ALA A 79 -0.46 -2.45 3.04
CA ALA A 79 -1.12 -2.57 1.74
C ALA A 79 -1.16 -1.23 1.02
N ARG A 80 -0.95 -1.26 -0.30
CA ARG A 80 -1.15 -0.10 -1.18
C ARG A 80 -1.83 -0.54 -2.47
N VAL A 81 -2.90 0.17 -2.85
CA VAL A 81 -3.58 0.00 -4.14
C VAL A 81 -3.10 1.08 -5.10
N VAL A 82 -2.62 0.69 -6.27
CA VAL A 82 -2.11 1.63 -7.28
C VAL A 82 -2.87 1.44 -8.57
N ARG A 83 -3.37 2.53 -9.15
CA ARG A 83 -4.05 2.51 -10.44
C ARG A 83 -3.03 2.60 -11.58
N HIS A 84 -3.19 1.78 -12.61
CA HIS A 84 -2.50 1.95 -13.89
C HIS A 84 -3.09 3.15 -14.62
N GLY A 85 -2.24 4.07 -15.06
CA GLY A 85 -2.61 5.31 -15.73
C GLY A 85 -2.46 6.58 -14.87
N GLY A 86 -2.25 7.71 -15.56
CA GLY A 86 -2.03 9.03 -14.94
C GLY A 86 -0.58 9.25 -14.48
N ARG A 87 -0.39 9.84 -13.29
CA ARG A 87 0.94 10.22 -12.73
C ARG A 87 1.66 9.09 -11.97
N SER A 88 1.13 7.87 -11.97
CA SER A 88 1.76 6.75 -11.26
C SER A 88 2.96 6.22 -12.04
N ALA A 89 4.08 5.96 -11.36
CA ALA A 89 5.23 5.30 -11.98
C ALA A 89 4.84 3.92 -12.56
N PRO A 90 5.32 3.56 -13.76
CA PRO A 90 5.05 2.25 -14.36
C PRO A 90 5.42 1.10 -13.43
N LEU A 91 4.67 0.00 -13.50
CA LEU A 91 4.96 -1.21 -12.71
C LEU A 91 6.40 -1.70 -12.93
N ALA A 92 6.85 -1.69 -14.18
CA ALA A 92 8.23 -2.05 -14.55
C ALA A 92 9.29 -1.22 -13.79
N THR A 93 9.06 0.08 -13.59
CA THR A 93 9.97 0.97 -12.82
C THR A 93 9.99 0.58 -11.35
N HIS A 94 8.82 0.25 -10.78
CA HIS A 94 8.75 -0.18 -9.39
C HIS A 94 9.48 -1.51 -9.16
N LEU A 95 9.34 -2.46 -10.08
CA LEU A 95 10.05 -3.74 -10.00
C LEU A 95 11.56 -3.56 -10.15
N SER A 96 12.03 -2.61 -10.96
CA SER A 96 13.46 -2.25 -11.02
C SER A 96 13.96 -1.71 -9.68
N TYR A 97 13.16 -0.86 -9.02
CA TYR A 97 13.50 -0.35 -7.70
C TYR A 97 13.65 -1.47 -6.67
N LEU A 98 12.81 -2.51 -6.72
CA LEU A 98 12.88 -3.66 -5.82
C LEU A 98 14.13 -4.53 -6.05
N ARG A 99 14.61 -4.67 -7.30
CA ARG A 99 15.79 -5.48 -7.65
C ARG A 99 17.14 -4.79 -7.46
N ARG A 100 17.19 -3.54 -6.98
CA ARG A 100 18.45 -2.80 -6.89
C ARG A 100 19.45 -3.48 -5.94
N GLU A 101 20.73 -3.23 -6.17
CA GLU A 101 21.83 -3.66 -5.30
C GLU A 101 21.67 -3.06 -3.89
N GLY A 102 22.14 -3.78 -2.86
CA GLY A 102 22.09 -3.31 -1.47
C GLY A 102 20.73 -3.46 -0.77
N VAL A 103 19.78 -4.21 -1.34
CA VAL A 103 18.45 -4.44 -0.72
C VAL A 103 18.41 -5.74 0.08
N THR A 104 19.28 -6.71 -0.24
CA THR A 104 19.41 -7.94 0.53
C THR A 104 20.41 -7.76 1.67
N ARG A 105 20.33 -8.63 2.69
CA ARG A 105 21.24 -8.62 3.84
C ARG A 105 22.71 -8.71 3.42
N ASP A 106 22.97 -9.40 2.31
CA ASP A 106 24.32 -9.66 1.80
C ASP A 106 24.77 -8.62 0.77
N GLY A 107 23.96 -7.59 0.50
CA GLY A 107 24.27 -6.53 -0.47
C GLY A 107 23.98 -6.88 -1.93
N GLU A 108 23.65 -8.15 -2.20
CA GLU A 108 23.30 -8.66 -3.52
C GLU A 108 21.99 -8.09 -4.07
N LYS A 109 21.82 -8.17 -5.39
CA LYS A 109 20.55 -7.83 -6.06
C LYS A 109 19.42 -8.71 -5.56
N ALA A 110 18.29 -8.09 -5.22
CA ALA A 110 17.09 -8.87 -4.90
C ALA A 110 16.60 -9.63 -6.14
N ARG A 111 16.17 -10.87 -5.92
CA ARG A 111 15.56 -11.74 -6.95
C ARG A 111 14.05 -11.69 -6.83
N LEU A 112 13.38 -11.59 -7.97
CA LEU A 112 11.93 -11.75 -8.04
C LEU A 112 11.64 -13.24 -8.13
N PHE A 113 10.63 -13.71 -7.42
CA PHE A 113 10.16 -15.09 -7.52
C PHE A 113 8.67 -15.09 -7.83
N GLY A 114 8.22 -16.18 -8.44
CA GLY A 114 6.83 -16.41 -8.79
C GLY A 114 6.33 -17.76 -8.28
N PRO A 115 5.17 -18.22 -8.78
CA PRO A 115 4.55 -19.47 -8.35
C PRO A 115 5.48 -20.69 -8.49
N SER A 116 6.26 -20.74 -9.57
CA SER A 116 7.12 -21.89 -9.93
C SER A 116 8.56 -21.50 -10.29
N THR A 117 8.95 -20.23 -10.13
CA THR A 117 10.30 -19.74 -10.48
C THR A 117 10.91 -18.94 -9.33
N ASP A 118 12.23 -19.02 -9.21
CA ASP A 118 13.04 -18.23 -8.27
C ASP A 118 13.75 -17.03 -8.93
N ASP A 119 13.61 -16.88 -10.25
CA ASP A 119 14.07 -15.71 -11.01
C ASP A 119 12.99 -15.35 -12.05
N ALA A 120 11.96 -14.66 -11.58
CA ALA A 120 10.88 -14.19 -12.42
C ALA A 120 11.34 -13.04 -13.32
N ASP A 121 11.01 -13.13 -14.61
CA ASP A 121 11.26 -12.04 -15.57
C ASP A 121 10.35 -10.85 -15.25
N ARG A 122 10.99 -9.74 -14.89
CA ARG A 122 10.35 -8.48 -14.54
C ARG A 122 9.57 -7.88 -15.70
N GLN A 123 10.14 -7.90 -16.90
CA GLN A 123 9.55 -7.30 -18.09
C GLN A 123 8.35 -8.11 -18.55
N ALA A 124 8.49 -9.44 -18.58
CA ALA A 124 7.39 -10.33 -18.91
C ALA A 124 6.22 -10.18 -17.93
N PHE A 125 6.49 -10.09 -16.62
CA PHE A 125 5.45 -9.86 -15.62
C PHE A 125 4.79 -8.48 -15.78
N ALA A 126 5.58 -7.42 -16.00
CA ALA A 126 5.03 -6.08 -16.18
C ALA A 126 4.15 -5.96 -17.42
N ALA A 127 4.52 -6.62 -18.53
CA ALA A 127 3.75 -6.65 -19.76
C ALA A 127 2.41 -7.39 -19.59
N ARG A 128 2.41 -8.52 -18.88
CA ARG A 128 1.17 -9.25 -18.56
C ARG A 128 0.15 -8.43 -17.76
N CYS A 129 0.63 -7.50 -16.94
CA CYS A 129 -0.21 -6.63 -16.11
C CYS A 129 -0.48 -5.25 -16.75
N GLU A 130 -0.18 -5.04 -18.04
CA GLU A 130 -0.29 -3.72 -18.68
C GLU A 130 -1.74 -3.20 -18.68
N ASP A 131 -2.68 -4.08 -19.01
CA ASP A 131 -4.12 -3.79 -19.09
C ASP A 131 -4.83 -3.82 -17.74
N ASP A 132 -4.15 -4.24 -16.67
CA ASP A 132 -4.73 -4.29 -15.33
C ASP A 132 -5.04 -2.87 -14.84
N ARG A 133 -6.31 -2.62 -14.48
CA ARG A 133 -6.72 -1.30 -13.96
C ARG A 133 -5.97 -0.91 -12.68
N HIS A 134 -5.64 -1.88 -11.82
CA HIS A 134 -4.88 -1.67 -10.60
C HIS A 134 -3.90 -2.81 -10.35
N HIS A 135 -2.77 -2.49 -9.72
CA HIS A 135 -1.95 -3.49 -9.04
C HIS A 135 -1.93 -3.22 -7.55
N PHE A 136 -1.85 -4.31 -6.78
CA PHE A 136 -1.77 -4.29 -5.34
C PHE A 136 -0.34 -4.53 -4.90
N ARG A 137 0.10 -3.81 -3.88
CA ARG A 137 1.42 -3.96 -3.27
C ARG A 137 1.23 -4.28 -1.81
N PHE A 138 1.75 -5.42 -1.40
CA PHE A 138 1.72 -5.85 -0.01
C PHE A 138 3.16 -6.00 0.49
N ILE A 139 3.41 -5.51 1.70
CA ILE A 139 4.58 -5.86 2.50
C ILE A 139 4.03 -6.64 3.68
N VAL A 140 4.41 -7.91 3.79
CA VAL A 140 3.98 -8.81 4.84
C VAL A 140 5.18 -9.08 5.74
N SER A 141 5.03 -8.79 7.02
CA SER A 141 6.06 -9.00 8.04
C SER A 141 5.51 -9.96 9.08
N PRO A 142 5.77 -11.28 8.95
CA PRO A 142 5.42 -12.27 9.97
C PRO A 142 6.14 -11.96 11.28
N ASP A 143 5.45 -12.10 12.41
CA ASP A 143 6.03 -11.79 13.73
C ASP A 143 7.19 -12.74 14.09
N ASP A 144 7.16 -13.95 13.55
CA ASP A 144 8.10 -15.05 13.80
C ASP A 144 8.85 -15.46 12.52
N ALA A 145 9.17 -14.48 11.67
CA ALA A 145 9.88 -14.68 10.41
C ALA A 145 11.23 -15.40 10.57
N LEU A 146 11.91 -15.25 11.72
CA LEU A 146 13.18 -15.93 12.01
C LEU A 146 13.02 -17.43 12.30
N GLU A 147 11.82 -17.85 12.72
CA GLU A 147 11.49 -19.26 13.00
C GLU A 147 11.00 -19.97 11.73
N MET A 148 10.79 -19.24 10.64
CA MET A 148 10.34 -19.78 9.36
C MET A 148 11.51 -20.35 8.57
N SER A 149 11.46 -21.65 8.30
CA SER A 149 12.47 -22.34 7.48
C SER A 149 12.49 -21.83 6.03
N ASP A 150 11.33 -21.45 5.47
CA ASP A 150 11.23 -20.95 4.10
C ASP A 150 10.16 -19.86 3.94
N LEU A 151 10.62 -18.61 3.90
CA LEU A 151 9.77 -17.45 3.65
C LEU A 151 9.21 -17.39 2.22
N LYS A 152 9.90 -17.99 1.23
CA LYS A 152 9.41 -18.00 -0.17
C LYS A 152 8.23 -18.94 -0.31
N THR A 153 8.31 -20.13 0.27
CA THR A 153 7.18 -21.08 0.25
C THR A 153 5.95 -20.48 0.94
N PHE A 154 6.13 -19.85 2.11
CA PHE A 154 5.03 -19.13 2.76
C PHE A 154 4.42 -18.04 1.87
N ALA A 155 5.25 -17.24 1.19
CA ALA A 155 4.76 -16.21 0.28
C ALA A 155 3.99 -16.79 -0.91
N ARG A 156 4.42 -17.93 -1.47
CA ARG A 156 3.70 -18.65 -2.54
C ARG A 156 2.34 -19.15 -2.06
N ASP A 157 2.28 -19.76 -0.88
CA ASP A 157 1.03 -20.25 -0.29
C ASP A 157 0.05 -19.10 -0.04
N LEU A 158 0.55 -17.98 0.49
CA LEU A 158 -0.24 -16.78 0.72
C LEU A 158 -0.83 -16.24 -0.58
N VAL A 159 -0.01 -16.09 -1.63
CA VAL A 159 -0.49 -15.62 -2.94
C VAL A 159 -1.51 -16.60 -3.53
N GLY A 160 -1.26 -17.92 -3.41
CA GLY A 160 -2.20 -18.94 -3.89
C GLY A 160 -3.55 -18.93 -3.15
N GLN A 161 -3.59 -18.56 -1.87
CA GLN A 161 -4.85 -18.30 -1.16
C GLN A 161 -5.54 -17.04 -1.67
N MET A 162 -4.79 -15.95 -1.85
CA MET A 162 -5.33 -14.69 -2.38
C MET A 162 -5.93 -14.86 -3.78
N GLU A 163 -5.28 -15.65 -4.65
CA GLU A 163 -5.81 -16.00 -5.97
C GLU A 163 -7.17 -16.69 -5.91
N LYS A 164 -7.31 -17.68 -5.02
CA LYS A 164 -8.57 -18.40 -4.81
C LYS A 164 -9.67 -17.47 -4.30
N ASP A 165 -9.34 -16.63 -3.32
CA ASP A 165 -10.29 -15.70 -2.70
C ASP A 165 -10.75 -14.60 -3.69
N LEU A 166 -9.86 -14.16 -4.57
CA LEU A 166 -10.14 -13.12 -5.56
C LEU A 166 -10.70 -13.68 -6.88
N GLY A 167 -10.63 -15.00 -7.09
CA GLY A 167 -10.97 -15.63 -8.37
C GLY A 167 -10.02 -15.23 -9.50
N THR A 168 -8.76 -14.93 -9.18
CA THR A 168 -7.73 -14.46 -10.13
C THR A 168 -6.59 -15.48 -10.26
N ARG A 169 -5.72 -15.34 -11.27
CA ARG A 169 -4.46 -16.09 -11.38
C ARG A 169 -3.30 -15.11 -11.64
N SER A 170 -2.17 -15.32 -10.96
CA SER A 170 -0.93 -14.52 -11.05
C SER A 170 0.20 -15.22 -11.80
#